data_AF-A0A2S6R573-F1
#
_entry.id   AF-A0A2S6R573-F1
#
_cell.length_a   1.000
_cell.length_b   1.000
_cell.length_c   1.000
_cell.angle_alpha   90.00
_cell.angle_beta   90.00
_cell.angle_gamma   90.00
#
_symmetry.space_group_name_H-M   'P 1'
#
loop_
_entity.id
_entity.type
_entity.pdbx_description
1 polymer ?
#
loop_
_entity_poly.entity_id
_entity_poly.type
_entity_poly.pdbx_seq_one_letter_code
_entity_poly.pdbx_strand_id
1 'polypeptide(L)'
;MPRSIKDRAGPIRGSTTIEELMIRFPDGEANDLMARLAWPCAHCSGRTHEPLSLAAKRHGNPAGAVVEAFRALTDGGPSERQIIAATNKVDLRPSVETAWSRHAH
;
A
#
# COMPACT_ATOMS: atom_id res chain seq x y z
N MET A 1 -18.04 20.03 -16.50
CA MET A 1 -16.82 19.19 -16.45
C MET A 1 -17.22 17.82 -15.92
N PRO A 2 -17.04 16.72 -16.67
CA PRO A 2 -17.25 15.40 -16.11
C PRO A 2 -16.27 15.21 -14.95
N ARG A 3 -16.78 14.90 -13.76
CA ARG A 3 -15.97 14.48 -12.60
C ARG A 3 -15.06 13.34 -13.04
N SER A 4 -13.76 13.47 -12.74
CA SER A 4 -12.72 12.48 -13.07
C SER A 4 -13.12 11.11 -12.50
N ILE A 5 -12.59 10.02 -13.08
CA ILE A 5 -12.72 8.68 -12.48
C ILE A 5 -12.25 8.71 -11.01
N LYS A 6 -11.23 9.53 -10.71
CA LYS A 6 -10.73 9.81 -9.36
C LYS A 6 -11.80 10.32 -8.40
N ASP A 7 -12.78 11.09 -8.89
CA ASP A 7 -13.83 11.72 -8.09
C ASP A 7 -15.08 10.82 -7.90
N ARG A 8 -15.25 9.81 -8.76
CA ARG A 8 -16.39 8.87 -8.70
C ARG A 8 -16.07 7.64 -7.86
N ALA A 9 -14.81 7.21 -7.87
CA ALA A 9 -14.36 6.12 -7.02
C ALA A 9 -14.42 6.57 -5.55
N GLY A 10 -15.10 5.81 -4.69
CA GLY A 10 -15.17 6.08 -3.25
C GLY A 10 -13.78 6.14 -2.58
N PRO A 11 -13.70 6.38 -1.26
CA PRO A 11 -12.41 6.48 -0.57
C PRO A 11 -11.54 5.25 -0.79
N ILE A 12 -10.23 5.43 -0.99
CA ILE A 12 -9.28 4.30 -1.05
C ILE A 12 -9.26 3.61 0.31
N ARG A 13 -9.39 2.27 0.31
CA ARG A 13 -9.41 1.42 1.51
C ARG A 13 -8.35 0.35 1.38
N GLY A 14 -8.06 -0.35 2.49
CA GLY A 14 -7.18 -1.51 2.46
C GLY A 14 -7.68 -2.65 1.56
N SER A 15 -8.97 -2.68 1.25
CA SER A 15 -9.61 -3.61 0.32
C SER A 15 -9.52 -3.18 -1.15
N THR A 16 -9.15 -1.93 -1.45
CA THR A 16 -8.99 -1.44 -2.82
C THR A 16 -7.90 -2.26 -3.50
N THR A 17 -8.17 -2.78 -4.69
CA THR A 17 -7.23 -3.65 -5.39
C THR A 17 -6.15 -2.84 -6.12
N ILE A 18 -5.03 -3.49 -6.45
CA ILE A 18 -3.98 -2.86 -7.26
C ILE A 18 -4.53 -2.43 -8.63
N GLU A 19 -5.36 -3.25 -9.26
CA GLU A 19 -6.05 -2.92 -10.52
C GLU A 19 -6.93 -1.68 -10.40
N GLU A 20 -7.74 -1.57 -9.35
CA GLU A 20 -8.59 -0.40 -9.11
C GLU A 20 -7.75 0.88 -8.97
N LEU A 21 -6.56 0.79 -8.35
CA LEU A 21 -5.62 1.91 -8.25
C LEU A 21 -5.06 2.28 -9.62
N MET A 22 -4.67 1.29 -10.44
CA MET A 22 -4.16 1.54 -11.79
C MET A 22 -5.21 2.18 -12.70
N ILE A 23 -6.47 1.75 -12.61
CA ILE A 23 -7.59 2.36 -13.35
C ILE A 23 -7.85 3.79 -12.87
N ARG A 24 -7.72 4.04 -11.57
CA ARG A 24 -7.97 5.36 -10.96
C ARG A 24 -6.86 6.38 -11.25
N PHE A 25 -5.61 5.93 -11.41
CA PHE A 25 -4.43 6.75 -11.64
C PHE A 25 -3.76 6.35 -12.97
N PRO A 26 -4.42 6.65 -14.11
CA PRO A 26 -4.00 6.17 -15.43
C PRO A 26 -2.67 6.80 -15.90
N ASP A 27 -2.28 7.93 -15.32
CA ASP A 27 -1.03 8.63 -15.67
C ASP A 27 0.19 8.03 -14.96
N GLY A 28 0.00 6.99 -14.13
CA GLY A 28 1.08 6.22 -13.51
C GLY A 28 1.40 6.60 -12.07
N GLU A 29 0.67 7.53 -11.45
CA GLU A 29 1.00 8.03 -10.10
C GLU A 29 0.97 6.91 -9.04
N ALA A 30 0.09 5.92 -9.21
CA ALA A 30 0.06 4.72 -8.39
C ALA A 30 1.32 3.85 -8.58
N ASN A 31 1.80 3.69 -9.81
CA ASN A 31 3.04 2.97 -10.11
C ASN A 31 4.26 3.68 -9.54
N ASP A 32 4.32 5.00 -9.66
CA ASP A 32 5.43 5.80 -9.13
C ASP A 32 5.46 5.71 -7.60
N LEU A 33 4.31 5.77 -6.93
CA LEU A 33 4.24 5.56 -5.48
C LEU A 33 4.69 4.14 -5.11
N MET A 34 4.26 3.10 -5.83
CA MET A 34 4.73 1.73 -5.59
C MET A 34 6.25 1.61 -5.72
N ALA A 35 6.85 2.26 -6.73
CA ALA A 35 8.30 2.29 -6.91
C ALA A 35 9.01 2.97 -5.72
N ARG A 36 8.47 4.10 -5.23
CA ARG A 36 9.00 4.83 -4.05
C ARG A 36 8.88 4.03 -2.76
N LEU A 37 7.87 3.17 -2.65
CA LEU A 37 7.69 2.24 -1.52
C LEU A 37 8.57 0.98 -1.63
N ALA A 38 9.42 0.90 -2.66
CA ALA A 38 10.24 -0.27 -2.99
C ALA A 38 9.41 -1.54 -3.19
N TRP A 39 8.25 -1.41 -3.85
CA TRP A 39 7.47 -2.52 -4.35
C TRP A 39 7.85 -2.73 -5.81
N PRO A 40 8.82 -3.61 -6.11
CA PRO A 40 9.11 -3.91 -7.50
C PRO A 40 7.87 -4.55 -8.13
N CYS A 41 7.12 -3.80 -8.94
CA CYS A 41 5.81 -4.20 -9.46
C CYS A 41 5.87 -5.48 -10.32
N ALA A 42 7.02 -5.76 -10.95
CA ALA A 42 7.29 -7.02 -11.65
C ALA A 42 7.20 -8.26 -10.72
N HIS A 43 7.36 -8.09 -9.40
CA HIS A 43 7.27 -9.16 -8.41
C HIS A 43 5.89 -9.32 -7.76
N CYS A 44 4.90 -8.49 -8.11
CA CYS A 44 3.52 -8.79 -7.73
C CYS A 44 2.97 -10.03 -8.45
N SER A 45 3.75 -10.66 -9.35
CA SER A 45 3.41 -11.89 -10.09
C SER A 45 2.05 -11.83 -10.79
N GLY A 46 1.64 -10.66 -11.26
CA GLY A 46 0.33 -10.46 -11.90
C GLY A 46 -0.87 -10.48 -10.94
N ARG A 47 -0.68 -10.33 -9.62
CA ARG A 47 -1.77 -10.24 -8.63
C ARG A 47 -2.45 -8.86 -8.64
N THR A 48 -2.98 -8.47 -9.79
CA THR A 48 -3.66 -7.17 -10.00
C THR A 48 -4.92 -7.03 -9.13
N HIS A 49 -5.64 -8.13 -8.88
CA HIS A 49 -6.85 -8.13 -8.04
C HIS A 49 -6.56 -8.22 -6.53
N GLU A 50 -5.30 -8.11 -6.11
CA GLU A 50 -4.96 -8.18 -4.70
C GLU A 50 -5.33 -6.90 -3.94
N PRO A 51 -5.91 -7.00 -2.73
CA PRO A 51 -6.11 -5.86 -1.85
C PRO A 51 -4.80 -5.14 -1.47
N LEU A 52 -4.81 -3.81 -1.53
CA LEU A 52 -3.67 -2.94 -1.21
C LEU A 52 -3.04 -3.26 0.15
N SER A 53 -3.85 -3.51 1.17
CA SER A 53 -3.35 -3.85 2.50
C SER A 53 -2.64 -5.20 2.57
N LEU A 54 -3.03 -6.15 1.71
CA LEU A 54 -2.38 -7.45 1.62
C LEU A 54 -1.07 -7.37 0.85
N ALA A 55 -1.05 -6.61 -0.24
CA ALA A 55 0.18 -6.29 -0.97
C ALA A 55 1.21 -5.63 -0.03
N ALA A 56 0.79 -4.61 0.72
CA ALA A 56 1.65 -3.94 1.70
C ALA A 56 2.29 -4.91 2.70
N LYS A 57 1.48 -5.79 3.30
CA LYS A 57 1.99 -6.81 4.24
C LYS A 57 3.00 -7.74 3.58
N ARG A 58 2.77 -8.18 2.34
CA ARG A 58 3.72 -9.04 1.62
C ARG A 58 5.07 -8.38 1.40
N HIS A 59 5.08 -7.07 1.18
CA HIS A 59 6.29 -6.28 1.03
C HIS A 59 6.91 -5.84 2.38
N GLY A 60 6.29 -6.22 3.51
CA GLY A 60 6.75 -5.86 4.86
C GLY A 60 6.43 -4.41 5.23
N ASN A 61 5.57 -3.74 4.47
CA ASN A 61 5.21 -2.34 4.71
C ASN A 61 3.99 -2.24 5.66
N PRO A 62 3.93 -1.16 6.47
CA PRO A 62 2.79 -0.88 7.34
C PRO A 62 1.54 -0.57 6.51
N ALA A 63 0.60 -1.51 6.48
CA ALA A 63 -0.60 -1.43 5.63
C ALA A 63 -1.42 -0.15 5.84
N GLY A 64 -1.55 0.32 7.08
CA GLY A 64 -2.27 1.57 7.38
C GLY A 64 -1.60 2.79 6.74
N ALA A 65 -0.30 2.97 6.97
CA ALA A 65 0.46 4.09 6.40
C ALA A 65 0.50 4.03 4.87
N VAL A 66 0.58 2.83 4.29
CA VAL A 66 0.47 2.65 2.84
C VAL A 66 -0.89 3.11 2.32
N VAL A 67 -1.99 2.70 2.95
CA VAL A 67 -3.34 3.15 2.53
C VAL A 67 -3.45 4.68 2.59
N GLU A 68 -2.92 5.32 3.63
CA GLU A 68 -2.92 6.79 3.72
C GLU A 68 -2.06 7.45 2.64
N ALA A 69 -0.92 6.87 2.27
CA ALA A 69 -0.10 7.38 1.17
C ALA A 69 -0.83 7.31 -0.18
N PHE A 70 -1.56 6.23 -0.44
CA PHE A 70 -2.38 6.11 -1.66
C PHE A 70 -3.59 7.04 -1.64
N ARG A 71 -4.23 7.24 -0.48
CA ARG A 71 -5.30 8.26 -0.35
C ARG A 71 -4.80 9.64 -0.74
N ALA A 72 -3.60 10.03 -0.31
CA ALA A 72 -3.06 11.34 -0.62
C ALA A 72 -2.87 11.59 -2.13
N LEU A 73 -2.83 10.56 -2.98
CA LEU A 73 -2.84 10.73 -4.44
C LEU A 73 -4.12 11.41 -4.95
N THR A 74 -5.24 11.37 -4.23
CA THR A 74 -6.45 12.11 -4.62
C THR A 74 -6.29 13.63 -4.42
N ASP A 75 -5.36 14.05 -3.57
CA ASP A 75 -5.20 15.44 -3.13
C ASP A 75 -3.86 16.05 -3.62
N GLY A 76 -3.27 15.48 -4.67
CA GLY A 76 -2.01 15.97 -5.28
C GLY A 76 -0.75 15.20 -4.89
N GLY A 77 -0.88 14.16 -4.05
CA GLY A 77 0.18 13.21 -3.76
C GLY A 77 0.58 13.14 -2.28
N PRO A 78 1.20 12.03 -1.86
CA PRO A 78 1.68 11.88 -0.49
C PRO A 78 2.87 12.80 -0.21
N SER A 79 2.86 13.38 0.99
CA SER A 79 4.01 14.09 1.54
C SER A 79 5.17 13.13 1.83
N GLU A 80 6.38 13.67 1.92
CA GLU A 80 7.58 12.91 2.27
C GLU A 80 7.42 12.13 3.58
N ARG A 81 6.75 12.73 4.58
CA ARG A 81 6.46 12.06 5.87
C ARG A 81 5.58 10.83 5.69
N GLN A 82 4.55 10.91 4.83
CA GLN A 82 3.67 9.77 4.57
C GLN A 82 4.40 8.64 3.86
N ILE A 83 5.34 8.96 2.98
CA ILE A 83 6.17 7.97 2.27
C ILE A 83 7.13 7.31 3.23
N ILE A 84 7.84 8.08 4.06
CA ILE A 84 8.73 7.53 5.10
C ILE A 84 7.95 6.61 6.02
N ALA A 85 6.76 7.02 6.47
CA ALA A 85 5.89 6.19 7.32
C ALA A 85 5.48 4.89 6.60
N ALA A 86 5.17 4.95 5.31
CA ALA A 86 4.78 3.79 4.51
C ALA A 86 5.96 2.87 4.13
N THR A 87 7.20 3.38 4.10
CA THR A 87 8.42 2.62 3.81
C THR A 87 9.04 1.99 5.05
N ASN A 88 8.67 2.46 6.26
CA ASN A 88 9.21 1.94 7.51
C ASN A 88 8.74 0.50 7.79
N LYS A 89 9.54 -0.46 7.32
CA LYS A 89 9.18 -1.88 7.30
C LYS A 89 8.89 -2.37 8.72
N VAL A 90 7.75 -3.02 8.87
CA VAL A 90 7.38 -3.65 10.13
C VAL A 90 7.94 -5.06 10.11
N ASP A 91 8.97 -5.34 10.91
CA ASP A 91 9.36 -6.72 11.16
C ASP A 91 8.29 -7.35 12.04
N LEU A 92 7.30 -7.99 11.40
CA LEU A 92 6.19 -8.65 12.08
C LEU A 92 6.58 -10.01 12.67
N ARG A 93 7.85 -10.43 12.56
CA ARG A 93 8.30 -11.65 13.23
C ARG A 93 8.45 -11.34 14.72
N PRO A 94 7.71 -12.01 15.62
CA PRO A 94 8.04 -11.92 17.04
C PRO A 94 9.49 -12.34 17.23
N SER A 95 10.21 -11.68 18.14
CA SER A 95 11.56 -12.13 18.50
C SER A 95 11.51 -13.62 18.87
N VAL A 96 12.59 -14.34 18.60
CA VAL A 96 12.71 -15.76 18.97
C VAL A 96 12.37 -15.92 20.46
N GLU A 97 12.87 -15.03 21.31
CA GLU A 97 12.54 -14.99 22.75
C GLU A 97 11.03 -14.91 23.02
N THR A 98 10.33 -13.96 22.39
CA THR A 98 8.87 -13.76 22.57
C THR A 98 8.05 -14.96 22.08
N ALA A 99 8.51 -15.65 21.04
CA ALA A 99 7.83 -16.83 20.51
C ALA A 99 7.95 -18.04 21.46
N TRP A 100 9.11 -18.20 22.11
CA TRP A 100 9.38 -19.30 23.04
C TRP A 100 8.68 -19.12 24.38
N SER A 101 8.59 -17.89 24.91
CA SER A 101 7.86 -17.62 26.16
C SER A 101 6.36 -17.95 26.08
N ARG A 102 5.77 -17.96 24.88
CA ARG A 102 4.34 -18.28 24.69
C ARG A 102 4.01 -19.78 24.77
N HIS A 103 5.01 -20.65 24.68
CA HIS A 103 4.84 -22.11 24.71
C HIS A 103 5.26 -22.74 26.06
N ALA A 104 5.70 -21.92 27.02
CA ALA A 104 6.23 -22.36 28.31
C ALA A 104 5.18 -22.50 29.43
N HIS A 105 3.88 -22.61 29.09
CA HIS A 105 2.79 -22.76 30.05
C HIS A 105 1.99 -24.04 29.80
#